data_AF-A0A7I3YZX9-F1
#
_entry.id   AF-A0A7I3YZX9-F1
#
_cell.length_a   1.000
_cell.length_b   1.000
_cell.length_c   1.000
_cell.angle_alpha   90.00
_cell.angle_beta   90.00
_cell.angle_gamma   90.00
#
_symmetry.space_group_name_H-M   'P 1'
#
loop_
_entity.id
_entity.type
_entity.pdbx_description
1 polymer ?
#
loop_
_entity_poly.entity_id
_entity_poly.type
_entity_poly.pdbx_seq_one_letter_code
_entity_poly.pdbx_strand_id
1 'polypeptide(L)'
;MNKISELVGRNNIAKTVMCTRRLLRSYLEGDKKFIKYYFYKRSTLNHFSNLMKKMDIRVYEGGMKTEEMFITATNISYSGWVKALCAGVDYNTRLCSTDLEYTCSWSAIQVIDQIDVPRPLIMFMDIEVYHKCVVKDRRDKV
;
A
#
# COMPACT_ATOMS: atom_id res chain seq x y z
N MET A 1 -1.64 -22.40 -25.51
CA MET A 1 -1.26 -22.87 -24.17
C MET A 1 0.19 -22.52 -23.80
N ASN A 2 1.17 -22.70 -24.70
CA ASN A 2 2.61 -22.42 -24.42
C ASN A 2 2.98 -20.98 -24.00
N LYS A 3 2.27 -19.95 -24.49
CA LYS A 3 2.62 -18.55 -24.16
C LYS A 3 2.37 -18.19 -22.69
N ILE A 4 1.37 -18.82 -22.05
CA ILE A 4 1.01 -18.52 -20.65
C ILE A 4 2.00 -19.21 -19.71
N SER A 5 2.36 -20.47 -19.97
CA SER A 5 3.36 -21.19 -19.17
C SER A 5 4.73 -20.51 -19.25
N GLU A 6 5.13 -20.04 -20.42
CA GLU A 6 6.36 -19.27 -20.62
C GLU A 6 6.32 -17.93 -19.86
N LEU A 7 5.18 -17.22 -19.92
CA LEU A 7 4.97 -15.99 -19.16
C LEU A 7 5.10 -16.23 -17.65
N VAL A 8 4.44 -17.26 -17.13
CA VAL A 8 4.51 -17.63 -15.71
C VAL A 8 5.94 -17.96 -15.30
N GLY A 9 6.69 -18.71 -16.12
CA GLY A 9 8.07 -19.10 -15.83
C GLY A 9 9.08 -17.93 -15.79
N ARG A 10 8.79 -16.81 -16.47
CA ARG A 10 9.73 -15.67 -16.60
C ARG A 10 9.49 -14.50 -15.64
N ASN A 11 8.40 -14.51 -14.88
CA ASN A 11 7.93 -13.32 -14.17
C ASN A 11 8.11 -13.35 -12.64
N ASN A 12 9.08 -14.13 -12.12
CA ASN A 12 9.45 -14.17 -10.69
C ASN A 12 8.24 -14.30 -9.75
N ILE A 13 7.33 -15.22 -10.09
CA ILE A 13 6.15 -15.51 -9.28
C ILE A 13 6.60 -16.24 -8.03
N ALA A 14 6.28 -15.69 -6.86
CA ALA A 14 6.68 -16.22 -5.57
C ALA A 14 5.89 -17.48 -5.19
N LYS A 15 4.59 -17.50 -5.53
CA LYS A 15 3.69 -18.62 -5.22
C LYS A 15 2.53 -18.64 -6.22
N THR A 16 2.08 -19.83 -6.57
CA THR A 16 0.89 -20.07 -7.38
C THR A 16 -0.09 -20.94 -6.61
N VAL A 17 -1.35 -20.55 -6.54
CA VAL A 17 -2.42 -21.29 -5.84
C VAL A 17 -3.65 -21.36 -6.72
N MET A 18 -4.21 -22.55 -6.91
CA MET A 18 -5.57 -22.68 -7.48
C MET A 18 -6.60 -22.48 -6.38
N CYS A 19 -7.64 -21.71 -6.66
CA CYS A 19 -8.73 -21.47 -5.72
C CYS A 19 -10.07 -21.41 -6.45
N THR A 20 -11.13 -21.77 -5.74
CA THR A 20 -12.50 -21.61 -6.21
C THR A 20 -13.03 -20.29 -5.66
N ARG A 21 -13.52 -19.41 -6.53
CA ARG A 21 -14.08 -18.11 -6.16
C ARG A 21 -15.32 -17.81 -7.00
N ARG A 22 -16.15 -16.88 -6.52
CA ARG A 22 -17.31 -16.35 -7.24
C ARG A 22 -17.04 -14.93 -7.73
N LEU A 23 -17.45 -14.61 -8.95
CA LEU A 23 -17.34 -13.26 -9.47
C LEU A 23 -18.51 -12.41 -8.99
N LEU A 24 -18.23 -11.24 -8.41
CA LEU A 24 -19.27 -10.35 -7.92
C LEU A 24 -20.25 -9.91 -9.03
N ARG A 25 -19.73 -9.51 -10.21
CA ARG A 25 -20.56 -9.08 -11.36
C ARG A 25 -21.37 -10.21 -12.00
N SER A 26 -20.98 -11.46 -11.75
CA SER A 26 -21.55 -12.66 -12.35
C SER A 26 -21.95 -13.64 -11.24
N TYR A 27 -22.54 -13.12 -10.15
CA TYR A 27 -22.81 -13.93 -8.96
C TYR A 27 -23.69 -15.15 -9.26
N LEU A 28 -24.63 -15.01 -10.20
CA LEU A 28 -25.53 -16.08 -10.62
C LEU A 28 -24.85 -17.18 -11.45
N GLU A 29 -23.66 -16.92 -12.01
CA GLU A 29 -22.90 -17.92 -12.77
C GLU A 29 -22.19 -18.96 -11.86
N GLY A 30 -22.31 -18.79 -10.55
CA GLY A 30 -21.74 -19.70 -9.56
C GLY A 30 -20.22 -19.61 -9.44
N ASP A 31 -19.66 -20.66 -8.86
CA ASP A 31 -18.24 -20.70 -8.50
C ASP A 31 -17.37 -21.13 -9.69
N LYS A 32 -16.21 -20.49 -9.82
CA LYS A 32 -15.24 -20.73 -10.89
C LYS A 32 -13.86 -20.98 -10.31
N LYS A 33 -13.02 -21.71 -11.06
CA LYS A 33 -11.61 -21.91 -10.71
C LYS A 33 -10.78 -20.71 -11.16
N PHE A 34 -9.96 -20.19 -10.25
CA PHE A 34 -9.02 -19.11 -10.45
C PHE A 34 -7.61 -19.57 -10.11
N ILE A 35 -6.62 -18.97 -10.78
CA ILE A 35 -5.21 -19.11 -10.43
C ILE A 35 -4.78 -17.81 -9.76
N LYS A 36 -4.32 -17.91 -8.52
CA LYS A 36 -3.78 -16.81 -7.73
C LYS A 36 -2.27 -16.83 -7.79
N TYR A 37 -1.69 -15.75 -8.30
CA TYR A 37 -0.25 -15.53 -8.35
C TYR A 37 0.17 -14.53 -7.28
N TYR A 38 1.21 -14.87 -6.52
CA TYR A 38 1.81 -14.01 -5.50
C TYR A 38 3.14 -13.47 -6.00
N PHE A 39 3.44 -12.22 -5.66
CA PHE A 39 4.65 -11.52 -6.06
C PHE A 39 5.24 -10.79 -4.84
N TYR A 40 6.56 -10.75 -4.74
CA TYR A 40 7.24 -9.96 -3.70
C TYR A 40 7.25 -8.46 -3.99
N LYS A 41 7.28 -8.08 -5.27
CA LYS A 41 7.39 -6.69 -5.71
C LYS A 41 6.15 -6.24 -6.46
N ARG A 42 5.63 -5.07 -6.10
CA ARG A 42 4.47 -4.46 -6.74
C ARG A 42 4.72 -4.15 -8.22
N SER A 43 5.92 -3.69 -8.56
CA SER A 43 6.32 -3.40 -9.95
C SER A 43 6.22 -4.65 -10.85
N THR A 44 6.65 -5.81 -10.34
CA THR A 44 6.56 -7.08 -11.06
C THR A 44 5.11 -7.51 -11.28
N LEU A 45 4.25 -7.40 -10.26
CA LEU A 45 2.82 -7.67 -10.41
C LEU A 45 2.15 -6.72 -11.43
N ASN A 46 2.49 -5.43 -11.41
CA ASN A 46 1.97 -4.46 -12.38
C ASN A 46 2.38 -4.84 -13.81
N HIS A 47 3.66 -5.17 -14.01
CA HIS A 47 4.17 -5.60 -15.31
C HIS A 47 3.46 -6.87 -15.80
N PHE A 48 3.41 -7.91 -14.96
CA PHE A 48 2.73 -9.17 -15.28
C PHE A 48 1.25 -8.96 -15.60
N SER A 49 0.55 -8.14 -14.81
CA SER A 49 -0.86 -7.81 -15.04
C SER A 49 -1.08 -7.14 -16.41
N ASN A 50 -0.17 -6.25 -16.81
CA ASN A 50 -0.24 -5.61 -18.13
C ASN A 50 0.03 -6.60 -19.26
N LEU A 51 0.96 -7.53 -19.10
CA LEU A 51 1.18 -8.59 -20.09
C LEU A 51 -0.03 -9.50 -20.24
N MET A 52 -0.65 -9.92 -19.13
CA MET A 52 -1.87 -10.74 -19.15
C MET A 52 -3.01 -10.03 -19.89
N LYS A 53 -3.22 -8.74 -19.64
CA LYS A 53 -4.21 -7.91 -20.36
C LYS A 53 -3.92 -7.81 -21.86
N LYS A 54 -2.65 -7.65 -22.25
CA LYS A 54 -2.24 -7.66 -23.67
C LYS A 54 -2.51 -8.99 -24.37
N MET A 55 -2.61 -10.08 -23.60
CA MET A 55 -2.98 -11.42 -24.09
C MET A 55 -4.50 -11.67 -24.01
N ASP A 56 -5.31 -10.63 -23.78
CA ASP A 56 -6.76 -10.71 -23.58
C ASP A 56 -7.19 -11.60 -22.39
N ILE A 57 -6.31 -11.74 -21.40
CA ILE A 57 -6.63 -12.45 -20.16
C ILE A 57 -7.09 -11.43 -19.12
N ARG A 58 -8.31 -11.62 -18.61
CA ARG A 58 -8.86 -10.78 -17.54
C ARG A 58 -8.06 -10.97 -16.25
N VAL A 59 -7.60 -9.85 -15.69
CA VAL A 59 -6.89 -9.80 -14.40
C VAL A 59 -7.83 -9.23 -13.35
N TYR A 60 -7.98 -9.95 -12.24
CA TYR A 60 -8.79 -9.54 -11.08
C TYR A 60 -7.89 -9.17 -9.91
N GLU A 61 -8.27 -8.16 -9.13
CA GLU A 61 -7.59 -7.70 -7.89
C GLU A 61 -6.13 -7.22 -8.05
N GLY A 62 -5.50 -7.40 -9.22
CA GLY A 62 -4.12 -6.95 -9.49
C GLY A 62 -3.93 -5.42 -9.48
N GLY A 63 -5.02 -4.66 -9.45
CA GLY A 63 -5.00 -3.19 -9.37
C GLY A 63 -4.94 -2.63 -7.95
N MET A 64 -5.31 -3.38 -6.91
CA MET A 64 -5.42 -2.85 -5.53
C MET A 64 -4.07 -2.36 -4.99
N LYS A 65 -4.05 -1.29 -4.21
CA LYS A 65 -2.81 -0.82 -3.55
C LYS A 65 -2.34 -1.84 -2.51
N THR A 66 -1.03 -1.87 -2.23
CA THR A 66 -0.46 -2.79 -1.24
C THR A 66 -1.09 -2.58 0.15
N GLU A 67 -1.34 -1.34 0.54
CA GLU A 67 -1.99 -0.98 1.82
C GLU A 67 -3.43 -1.51 1.87
N GLU A 68 -4.21 -1.36 0.80
CA GLU A 68 -5.58 -1.87 0.70
C GLU A 68 -5.60 -3.41 0.77
N MET A 69 -4.64 -4.09 0.12
CA MET A 69 -4.48 -5.54 0.23
C MET A 69 -4.15 -5.96 1.66
N PHE A 70 -3.30 -5.21 2.36
CA PHE A 70 -2.95 -5.48 3.76
C PHE A 70 -4.17 -5.33 4.67
N ILE A 71 -4.90 -4.20 4.57
CA ILE A 71 -6.10 -3.91 5.37
C ILE A 71 -7.19 -4.95 5.14
N THR A 72 -7.48 -5.27 3.89
CA THR A 72 -8.52 -6.27 3.56
C THR A 72 -8.14 -7.69 3.97
N ALA A 73 -6.85 -8.02 4.02
CA ALA A 73 -6.37 -9.33 4.48
C ALA A 73 -6.33 -9.46 6.01
N THR A 74 -6.11 -8.36 6.72
CA THR A 74 -5.89 -8.36 8.19
C THR A 74 -7.09 -7.87 9.00
N ASN A 75 -8.07 -7.24 8.35
CA ASN A 75 -9.17 -6.52 8.99
C ASN A 75 -8.71 -5.37 9.91
N ILE A 76 -7.48 -4.88 9.73
CA ILE A 76 -6.95 -3.71 10.45
C ILE A 76 -7.49 -2.45 9.77
N SER A 77 -8.14 -1.57 10.52
CA SER A 77 -8.58 -0.27 10.01
C SER A 77 -7.42 0.72 9.87
N TYR A 78 -7.60 1.77 9.06
CA TYR A 78 -6.62 2.88 8.96
C TYR A 78 -6.41 3.61 10.30
N SER A 79 -7.46 3.66 11.12
CA SER A 79 -7.44 4.21 12.47
C SER A 79 -8.10 3.19 13.40
N GLY A 80 -7.31 2.61 14.28
CA GLY A 80 -7.77 1.59 15.21
C GLY A 80 -6.65 1.11 16.10
N TRP A 81 -7.02 0.44 17.18
CA TRP A 81 -6.06 -0.10 18.11
C TRP A 81 -5.59 -1.48 17.65
N VAL A 82 -4.28 -1.69 17.76
CA VAL A 82 -3.66 -2.97 17.46
C VAL A 82 -2.75 -3.39 18.61
N LYS A 83 -2.71 -4.69 18.85
CA LYS A 83 -1.70 -5.35 19.65
C LYS A 83 -0.81 -6.15 18.72
N ALA A 84 0.50 -6.00 18.84
CA ALA A 84 1.44 -6.71 17.98
C ALA A 84 2.58 -7.32 18.78
N LEU A 85 3.03 -8.51 18.37
CA LEU A 85 4.29 -9.08 18.84
C LEU A 85 5.41 -8.57 17.92
N CYS A 86 6.26 -7.71 18.47
CA CYS A 86 7.26 -6.97 17.71
C CYS A 86 8.68 -7.23 18.19
N ALA A 87 9.64 -7.16 17.27
CA ALA A 87 11.05 -6.99 17.59
C ALA A 87 11.38 -5.49 17.61
N GLY A 88 12.00 -5.03 18.70
CA GLY A 88 12.51 -3.66 18.79
C GLY A 88 13.67 -3.43 17.82
N VAL A 89 13.69 -2.26 17.19
CA VAL A 89 14.79 -1.83 16.31
C VAL A 89 15.87 -1.13 17.14
N ASP A 90 17.13 -1.48 16.90
CA ASP A 90 18.29 -0.85 17.56
C ASP A 90 18.34 0.65 17.27
N TYR A 91 18.78 1.44 18.25
CA TYR A 91 18.82 2.89 18.13
C TYR A 91 19.61 3.38 16.92
N ASN A 92 20.73 2.73 16.58
CA ASN A 92 21.61 3.16 15.51
C ASN A 92 21.09 2.82 14.10
N THR A 93 20.03 2.00 14.01
CA THR A 93 19.45 1.56 12.74
C THR A 93 18.04 2.08 12.52
N ARG A 94 17.53 2.91 13.45
CA ARG A 94 16.23 3.57 13.31
C ARG A 94 16.20 4.46 12.08
N LEU A 95 15.08 4.40 11.37
CA LEU A 95 14.83 5.22 10.19
C LEU A 95 13.94 6.43 10.52
N CYS A 96 13.26 6.39 11.66
CA CYS A 96 12.26 7.37 12.06
C CYS A 96 12.68 8.14 13.32
N SER A 97 12.17 9.36 13.48
CA SER A 97 12.36 10.19 14.68
C SER A 97 11.37 9.84 15.81
N THR A 98 10.87 8.60 15.85
CA THR A 98 9.90 8.14 16.86
C THR A 98 10.60 7.65 18.13
N ASP A 99 9.91 7.74 19.27
CA ASP A 99 10.44 7.25 20.56
C ASP A 99 10.77 5.76 20.52
N LEU A 100 9.95 4.99 19.81
CA LEU A 100 10.05 3.55 19.62
C LEU A 100 9.91 3.20 18.14
N GLU A 101 10.69 2.21 17.69
CA GLU A 101 10.61 1.66 16.33
C GLU A 101 10.63 0.12 16.41
N TYR A 102 9.76 -0.50 15.63
CA TYR A 102 9.46 -1.93 15.72
C TYR A 102 9.33 -2.56 14.34
N THR A 103 9.75 -3.82 14.24
CA THR A 103 9.44 -4.68 13.08
C THR A 103 8.57 -5.85 13.52
N CYS A 104 7.60 -6.20 12.69
CA CYS A 104 6.75 -7.38 12.93
C CYS A 104 6.25 -7.98 11.62
N SER A 105 5.88 -9.26 11.68
CA SER A 105 5.10 -9.89 10.62
C SER A 105 3.64 -9.43 10.71
N TRP A 106 2.98 -9.27 9.56
CA TRP A 106 1.54 -8.95 9.51
C TRP A 106 0.69 -9.97 10.28
N SER A 107 1.11 -11.23 10.32
CA SER A 107 0.42 -12.31 11.04
C SER A 107 0.53 -12.20 12.57
N ALA A 108 1.41 -11.32 13.07
CA ALA A 108 1.63 -11.08 14.49
C ALA A 108 0.86 -9.85 15.02
N ILE A 109 0.08 -9.19 14.16
CA ILE A 109 -0.73 -8.03 14.50
C ILE A 109 -2.18 -8.48 14.72
N GLN A 110 -2.77 -8.04 15.81
CA GLN A 110 -4.15 -8.31 16.19
C GLN A 110 -4.89 -7.00 16.42
N VAL A 111 -6.07 -6.84 15.84
CA VAL A 111 -6.96 -5.72 16.16
C VAL A 111 -7.50 -5.93 17.57
N ILE A 112 -7.51 -4.87 18.37
CA ILE A 112 -8.09 -4.89 19.71
C ILE A 112 -9.25 -3.89 19.79
N ASP A 113 -10.29 -4.27 20.53
CA ASP A 113 -11.45 -3.41 20.75
C ASP A 113 -11.14 -2.46 21.91
N GLN A 114 -10.75 -1.24 21.55
CA GLN A 114 -10.39 -0.19 22.47
C GLN A 114 -10.96 1.12 21.93
N ILE A 115 -11.62 1.88 22.81
CA ILE A 115 -12.47 3.01 22.43
C ILE A 115 -11.84 4.37 22.71
N ASP A 116 -10.82 4.43 23.56
CA ASP A 116 -10.14 5.69 23.85
C ASP A 116 -9.37 6.18 22.63
N VAL A 117 -9.27 7.49 22.53
CA VAL A 117 -8.47 8.14 21.50
C VAL A 117 -7.15 8.52 22.17
N PRO A 118 -5.98 8.19 21.58
CA PRO A 118 -4.71 8.67 22.10
C PRO A 118 -4.68 10.21 22.10
N ARG A 119 -3.67 10.80 22.72
CA ARG A 119 -3.50 12.27 22.72
C ARG A 119 -2.59 12.71 21.57
N PRO A 120 -3.09 12.90 20.33
CA PRO A 120 -2.25 13.40 19.25
C PRO A 120 -1.79 14.82 19.56
N LEU A 121 -0.58 15.15 19.11
CA LEU A 121 -0.11 16.52 19.10
C LEU A 121 -0.70 17.22 17.86
N ILE A 122 -1.44 18.30 18.09
CA ILE A 122 -2.02 19.12 17.01
C ILE A 122 -1.21 20.42 16.92
N MET A 123 -0.59 20.66 15.77
CA MET A 123 0.18 21.87 15.50
C MET A 123 -0.65 22.83 14.65
N PHE A 124 -0.74 24.08 15.09
CA PHE A 124 -1.29 25.20 14.32
C PHE A 124 -0.15 26.15 13.97
N MET A 125 -0.08 26.55 12.70
CA MET A 125 0.99 27.41 12.18
C MET A 125 0.38 28.47 11.25
N ASP A 126 0.89 29.69 11.36
CA ASP A 126 0.62 30.79 10.43
C ASP A 126 1.95 31.40 9.98
N ILE A 127 2.02 31.86 8.73
CA ILE A 127 3.24 32.41 8.14
C ILE A 127 2.89 33.69 7.38
N GLU A 128 3.49 34.80 7.79
CA GLU A 128 3.44 36.06 7.05
C GLU A 128 4.79 36.34 6.37
N VAL A 129 4.75 36.75 5.10
CA VAL A 129 5.95 37.08 4.31
C VAL A 129 5.83 38.50 3.76
N TYR A 130 6.78 39.35 4.12
CA TYR A 130 6.89 40.71 3.59
C TYR A 130 7.86 40.75 2.40
N HIS A 131 7.37 41.21 1.24
CA HIS A 131 8.23 41.54 0.10
C HIS A 131 8.80 42.96 0.30
N LYS A 132 10.10 43.17 0.07
CA LYS A 132 10.66 44.52 -0.03
C LYS A 132 10.06 45.21 -1.25
N CYS A 133 9.12 46.13 -1.07
CA CYS A 133 8.79 47.11 -2.11
C CYS A 133 10.03 47.99 -2.29
N VAL A 134 10.84 47.71 -3.32
CA VAL A 134 11.86 48.65 -3.77
C VAL A 134 11.11 49.81 -4.41
N VAL A 135 10.80 50.83 -3.60
CA VAL A 135 10.41 52.13 -4.12
C VAL A 135 11.66 52.69 -4.79
N LYS A 136 11.73 52.60 -6.13
CA LYS A 136 12.67 53.40 -6.91
C LYS A 136 12.27 54.86 -6.69
N ASP A 137 13.01 55.55 -5.83
CA ASP A 137 12.91 57.00 -5.68
C ASP A 137 13.23 57.63 -7.04
N ARG A 138 12.21 58.08 -7.77
CA ARG A 138 12.38 58.93 -8.95
C ARG A 138 12.59 60.35 -8.46
N ARG A 139 13.78 60.64 -7.94
CA ARG A 139 14.30 62.00 -7.79
C ARG A 139 15.61 62.13 -8.56
N ASP A 140 15.53 61.90 -9.85
CA ASP A 140 16.47 62.44 -10.82
C ASP A 140 15.64 62.88 -12.03
N LYS A 141 15.80 64.16 -12.41
CA LYS A 141 15.08 64.96 -13.45
C LYS A 141 13.78 65.58 -12.90
N VAL A 142 13.68 66.90 -12.69
CA VAL A 142 14.31 68.08 -13.33
C VAL A 142 14.50 69.16 -12.28
#